data_AF-K2A7M1-F1
#
_entry.id   AF-K2A7M1-F1
#
_cell.length_a   1.000
_cell.length_b   1.000
_cell.length_c   1.000
_cell.angle_alpha   90.00
_cell.angle_beta   90.00
_cell.angle_gamma   90.00
#
_symmetry.space_group_name_H-M   'P 1'
#
loop_
_entity.id
_entity.type
_entity.pdbx_description
1 polymer ?
#
loop_
_entity_poly.entity_id
_entity_poly.type
_entity_poly.pdbx_seq_one_letter_code
_entity_poly.pdbx_strand_id
1 'polypeptide(L)'
;MEYIRDWLFDKARILAVVGLNVNTFKPHTGTKTSVLFLQKWQEDEKPLGNYPIFLAVSKRSGKNNSGDYIYKKDADGVVIRDAKGHKAVDHDLDQIAEQFIEFGKKEGFSFWG
;
A
#
# COMPACT_ATOMS: atom_id res chain seq x y z
N MET A 1 -2.47 15.73 19.57
CA MET A 1 -2.34 14.85 18.39
C MET A 1 -3.69 14.44 17.80
N GLU A 2 -4.80 14.53 18.56
CA GLU A 2 -6.16 14.29 18.02
C GLU A 2 -6.57 15.33 16.97
N TYR A 3 -6.27 16.61 17.17
CA TYR A 3 -6.62 17.70 16.22
C TYR A 3 -6.35 17.39 14.74
N ILE A 4 -5.19 16.81 14.41
CA ILE A 4 -4.85 16.50 13.01
C ILE A 4 -5.71 15.36 12.46
N ARG A 5 -6.02 14.37 13.30
CA ARG A 5 -6.87 13.23 12.90
C ARG A 5 -8.31 13.68 12.74
N ASP A 6 -8.83 14.47 13.67
CA ASP A 6 -10.19 15.00 13.60
C ASP A 6 -10.34 15.91 12.37
N TRP A 7 -9.37 16.81 12.15
CA TRP A 7 -9.31 17.61 10.94
C TRP A 7 -9.25 16.77 9.67
N LEU A 8 -8.51 15.66 9.68
CA LEU A 8 -8.44 14.76 8.53
C LEU A 8 -9.77 14.07 8.27
N PHE A 9 -10.43 13.54 9.30
CA PHE A 9 -11.73 12.89 9.18
C PHE A 9 -12.82 13.84 8.68
N ASP A 10 -12.78 15.10 9.09
CA ASP A 10 -13.68 16.16 8.59
C ASP A 10 -13.46 16.48 7.10
N LYS A 11 -12.25 16.25 6.57
CA LYS A 11 -11.89 16.65 5.19
C LYS A 11 -11.85 15.50 4.20
N ALA A 12 -11.60 14.28 4.67
CA ALA A 12 -11.44 13.12 3.81
C ALA A 12 -11.82 11.80 4.50
N ARG A 13 -12.30 10.87 3.68
CA ARG A 13 -12.43 9.46 4.02
C ARG A 13 -11.09 8.76 3.90
N ILE A 14 -10.71 7.96 4.89
CA ILE A 14 -9.54 7.08 4.80
C ILE A 14 -9.94 5.80 4.06
N LEU A 15 -9.30 5.50 2.93
CA LEU A 15 -9.61 4.29 2.16
C LEU A 15 -8.74 3.11 2.60
N ALA A 16 -7.46 3.38 2.81
CA ALA A 16 -6.47 2.37 3.16
C ALA A 16 -5.31 2.94 3.97
N VAL A 17 -4.75 2.09 4.84
CA VAL A 17 -3.46 2.31 5.50
C VAL A 17 -2.56 1.12 5.19
N VAL A 18 -1.46 1.38 4.47
CA VAL A 18 -0.49 0.35 4.09
C VAL A 18 0.82 0.61 4.81
N GLY A 19 1.15 -0.24 5.78
CA GLY A 19 2.46 -0.24 6.43
C GLY A 19 3.52 -0.85 5.51
N LEU A 20 4.64 -0.18 5.32
CA LEU A 20 5.75 -0.67 4.50
C LEU A 20 6.82 -1.34 5.38
N ASN A 21 7.51 -2.31 4.79
CA ASN A 21 8.67 -2.93 5.43
C ASN A 21 9.80 -1.88 5.58
N VAL A 22 10.54 -1.93 6.69
CA VAL A 22 11.63 -1.01 7.04
C VAL A 22 12.73 -0.92 5.98
N ASN A 23 12.92 -1.97 5.19
CA ASN A 23 13.95 -2.00 4.14
C ASN A 23 13.50 -1.39 2.80
N THR A 24 12.22 -1.03 2.65
CA THR A 24 11.66 -0.55 1.37
C THR A 24 12.42 0.65 0.80
N PHE A 25 12.77 1.61 1.67
CA PHE A 25 13.45 2.84 1.28
C PHE A 25 14.96 2.84 1.53
N LYS A 26 15.55 1.69 1.89
CA LYS A 26 17.01 1.59 1.97
C LYS A 26 17.65 1.75 0.59
N PRO A 27 18.88 2.28 0.51
CA PRO A 27 19.73 2.72 1.63
C PRO A 27 19.39 4.12 2.18
N HIS A 28 18.41 4.83 1.60
CA HIS A 28 18.13 6.23 1.94
C HIS A 28 17.57 6.42 3.36
N THR A 29 16.70 5.52 3.82
CA THR A 29 16.21 5.54 5.20
C THR A 29 15.83 4.15 5.71
N GLY A 30 16.03 3.93 7.01
CA GLY A 30 15.56 2.77 7.77
C GLY A 30 14.37 3.09 8.67
N THR A 31 13.68 4.21 8.43
CA THR A 31 12.46 4.56 9.18
C THR A 31 11.28 3.70 8.72
N LYS A 32 10.44 3.27 9.66
CA LYS A 32 9.18 2.60 9.33
C LYS A 32 8.22 3.61 8.68
N THR A 33 7.76 3.30 7.48
CA THR A 33 6.89 4.19 6.69
C THR A 33 5.51 3.55 6.47
N SER A 34 4.49 4.36 6.29
CA SER A 34 3.19 3.93 5.82
C SER A 34 2.68 4.85 4.71
N VAL A 35 1.88 4.28 3.81
CA VAL A 35 1.13 5.03 2.79
C VAL A 35 -0.32 5.10 3.23
N LEU A 36 -0.86 6.32 3.24
CA LEU A 36 -2.25 6.60 3.58
C LEU A 36 -3.00 6.97 2.31
N PHE A 37 -4.11 6.29 2.04
CA PHE A 37 -4.98 6.58 0.91
C PHE A 37 -6.19 7.36 1.40
N LEU A 38 -6.43 8.52 0.81
CA LEU A 38 -7.47 9.46 1.21
C LEU A 38 -8.38 9.77 0.03
N GLN A 39 -9.67 9.88 0.30
CA GLN A 39 -10.66 10.38 -0.64
C GLN A 39 -11.31 11.63 -0.04
N LYS A 40 -11.23 12.75 -0.74
CA LYS A 40 -11.93 13.97 -0.33
C LYS A 40 -13.44 13.72 -0.39
N TRP A 41 -14.17 14.19 0.63
CA TRP A 41 -15.64 14.20 0.60
C TRP A 41 -16.16 15.06 -0.55
N GLN A 42 -17.27 14.67 -1.16
CA GLN A 42 -17.99 15.54 -2.11
C GLN A 42 -18.62 16.74 -1.38
N GLU A 43 -18.96 17.82 -2.09
CA GLU A 43 -19.45 19.07 -1.48
C GLU A 43 -20.74 18.87 -0.65
N ASP A 44 -21.57 17.89 -1.02
CA ASP A 44 -22.83 17.52 -0.39
C ASP A 44 -22.74 16.27 0.50
N GLU A 45 -21.56 15.64 0.57
CA GLU A 45 -21.34 14.42 1.35
C GLU A 45 -20.92 14.75 2.79
N LYS A 46 -21.62 14.17 3.76
CA LYS A 46 -21.25 14.30 5.17
C LYS A 46 -20.21 13.25 5.55
N PRO A 47 -19.22 13.58 6.38
CA PRO A 47 -18.29 12.59 6.91
C PRO A 47 -19.02 11.41 7.54
N LEU A 48 -18.66 10.19 7.10
CA LEU A 48 -19.23 8.96 7.63
C LEU A 48 -18.69 8.68 9.03
N GLY A 49 -19.58 8.34 9.97
CA GLY A 49 -19.18 8.04 11.36
C GLY A 49 -18.44 6.72 11.53
N ASN A 50 -18.86 5.66 10.82
CA ASN A 50 -18.18 4.37 10.83
C ASN A 50 -18.20 3.76 9.43
N TYR A 51 -17.03 3.38 8.94
CA TYR A 51 -16.83 2.75 7.64
C TYR A 51 -15.58 1.86 7.67
N PRO A 52 -15.52 0.80 6.85
CA PRO A 52 -14.36 -0.06 6.81
C PRO A 52 -13.17 0.64 6.15
N ILE A 53 -11.98 0.37 6.69
CA ILE A 53 -10.70 0.84 6.18
C ILE A 53 -9.85 -0.38 5.82
N PHE A 54 -9.28 -0.39 4.63
CA PHE A 54 -8.35 -1.45 4.25
C PHE A 54 -7.01 -1.31 4.98
N LEU A 55 -6.60 -2.34 5.72
CA LEU A 55 -5.34 -2.36 6.45
C LEU A 55 -4.44 -3.45 5.88
N ALA A 56 -3.21 -3.08 5.50
CA ALA A 56 -2.22 -4.02 5.02
C ALA A 56 -0.83 -3.70 5.56
N VAL A 57 0.01 -4.72 5.64
CA VAL A 57 1.43 -4.57 6.01
C VAL A 57 2.27 -5.35 5.02
N SER A 58 3.10 -4.65 4.26
CA SER A 58 4.12 -5.27 3.42
C SER A 58 5.14 -6.01 4.28
N LYS A 59 5.28 -7.30 4.01
CA LYS A 59 6.26 -8.20 4.62
C LYS A 59 7.50 -8.32 3.74
N ARG A 60 7.36 -8.17 2.42
CA ARG A 60 8.46 -8.24 1.45
C ARG A 60 8.76 -6.86 0.85
N SER A 61 9.88 -6.28 1.27
CA SER A 61 10.36 -4.96 0.82
C SER A 61 10.91 -4.94 -0.61
N GLY A 62 11.28 -6.09 -1.18
CA GLY A 62 12.11 -6.13 -2.38
C GLY A 62 13.57 -5.77 -2.16
N LYS A 63 14.00 -5.51 -0.91
CA LYS A 63 15.37 -5.11 -0.56
C LYS A 63 15.87 -5.74 0.73
N ASN A 64 17.17 -6.04 0.78
CA ASN A 64 17.85 -6.54 1.98
C ASN A 64 18.20 -5.38 2.95
N ASN A 65 18.90 -5.71 4.04
CA ASN A 65 19.31 -4.74 5.06
C ASN A 65 20.34 -3.71 4.59
N SER A 66 21.08 -4.00 3.52
CA SER A 66 22.05 -3.11 2.87
C SER A 66 21.39 -2.16 1.85
N GLY A 67 20.15 -2.44 1.46
CA GLY A 67 19.43 -1.71 0.41
C GLY A 67 19.55 -2.32 -0.99
N ASP A 68 20.18 -3.48 -1.13
CA ASP A 68 20.27 -4.19 -2.41
C ASP A 68 18.95 -4.89 -2.72
N TYR A 69 18.57 -4.91 -4.00
CA TYR A 69 17.36 -5.58 -4.46
C TYR A 69 17.42 -7.10 -4.26
N ILE A 70 16.33 -7.64 -3.73
CA ILE A 70 16.05 -9.08 -3.69
C ILE A 70 15.16 -9.39 -4.88
N TYR A 71 15.54 -10.38 -5.68
CA TYR A 71 14.82 -10.77 -6.88
C TYR A 71 14.15 -12.13 -6.71
N LYS A 72 12.98 -12.29 -7.34
CA LYS A 72 12.28 -13.57 -7.42
C LYS A 72 13.11 -14.57 -8.22
N LYS A 73 13.11 -15.83 -7.77
CA LYS A 73 13.80 -16.94 -8.42
C LYS A 73 12.82 -18.07 -8.69
N ASP A 74 13.04 -18.82 -9.76
CA ASP A 74 12.32 -20.05 -10.05
C ASP A 74 12.86 -21.24 -9.22
N ALA A 75 12.35 -22.44 -9.50
CA ALA A 75 12.75 -23.67 -8.81
C ALA A 75 14.23 -24.01 -9.00
N ASP A 76 14.83 -23.59 -10.11
CA ASP A 76 16.25 -23.82 -10.44
C ASP A 76 17.17 -22.70 -9.90
N GLY A 77 16.59 -21.70 -9.23
CA GLY A 77 17.31 -20.57 -8.65
C GLY A 77 17.64 -19.45 -9.64
N VAL A 78 17.09 -19.50 -10.85
CA VAL A 78 17.29 -18.49 -11.90
C VAL A 78 16.36 -17.30 -11.64
N VAL A 79 16.88 -16.08 -11.81
CA VAL A 79 16.11 -14.85 -11.58
C VAL A 79 15.00 -14.70 -12.63
N ILE A 80 13.77 -14.59 -12.15
CA ILE A 80 12.59 -14.37 -12.98
C ILE A 80 12.62 -12.93 -13.52
N ARG A 81 12.17 -12.76 -14.77
CA ARG A 81 11.99 -11.44 -15.38
C ARG A 81 10.51 -11.05 -15.40
N ASP A 82 10.24 -9.76 -15.21
CA ASP A 82 8.91 -9.19 -15.36
C ASP A 82 8.49 -9.11 -16.84
N ALA A 83 7.25 -8.67 -17.09
CA ALA A 83 6.71 -8.53 -18.44
C ALA A 83 7.49 -7.54 -19.33
N LYS A 84 8.34 -6.69 -18.75
CA LYS A 84 9.20 -5.72 -19.46
C LYS A 84 10.63 -6.23 -19.64
N GLY A 85 10.92 -7.46 -19.19
CA GLY A 85 12.25 -8.05 -19.26
C GLY A 85 13.20 -7.61 -18.14
N HIS A 86 12.76 -6.83 -17.15
CA HIS A 86 13.58 -6.49 -15.98
C HIS A 86 13.57 -7.62 -14.96
N LYS A 87 14.58 -7.68 -14.08
CA LYS A 87 14.57 -8.66 -12.99
C LYS A 87 13.40 -8.38 -12.05
N ALA A 88 12.55 -9.37 -11.83
CA ALA A 88 11.37 -9.24 -10.98
C ALA A 88 11.80 -9.12 -9.51
N VAL A 89 11.48 -7.99 -8.90
CA VAL A 89 11.80 -7.72 -7.49
C VAL A 89 10.86 -8.52 -6.58
N ASP A 90 11.39 -9.09 -5.51
CA ASP A 90 10.62 -9.86 -4.54
C ASP A 90 9.91 -8.95 -3.53
N HIS A 91 8.77 -8.40 -3.94
CA HIS A 91 7.87 -7.65 -3.07
C HIS A 91 6.44 -8.22 -3.11
N ASP A 92 5.63 -7.77 -2.15
CA ASP A 92 4.21 -8.14 -2.01
C ASP A 92 3.23 -7.00 -2.34
N LEU A 93 3.73 -5.86 -2.82
CA LEU A 93 2.90 -4.70 -3.14
C LEU A 93 1.82 -4.97 -4.19
N ASP A 94 2.08 -5.82 -5.19
CA ASP A 94 1.08 -6.17 -6.21
C ASP A 94 -0.11 -6.91 -5.59
N GLN A 95 0.16 -7.86 -4.69
CA GLN A 95 -0.88 -8.60 -3.96
C GLN A 95 -1.68 -7.67 -3.05
N ILE A 96 -1.02 -6.72 -2.39
CA ILE A 96 -1.69 -5.70 -1.56
C ILE A 96 -2.59 -4.83 -2.44
N ALA A 97 -2.14 -4.43 -3.63
CA ALA A 97 -2.94 -3.64 -4.57
C ALA A 97 -4.16 -4.42 -5.09
N GLU A 98 -3.99 -5.69 -5.46
CA GLU A 98 -5.08 -6.57 -5.88
C GLU A 98 -6.15 -6.70 -4.77
N GLN A 99 -5.73 -6.95 -3.54
CA GLN A 99 -6.63 -7.05 -2.38
C GLN A 99 -7.33 -5.72 -2.06
N PHE A 100 -6.65 -4.59 -2.25
CA PHE A 100 -7.28 -3.27 -2.10
C PHE A 100 -8.35 -3.02 -3.18
N ILE A 101 -8.12 -3.46 -4.42
CA ILE A 101 -9.11 -3.37 -5.50
C ILE A 101 -10.32 -4.24 -5.19
N GLU A 102 -10.12 -5.48 -4.75
CA GLU A 102 -11.21 -6.38 -4.33
C GLU A 102 -12.03 -5.79 -3.18
N PHE A 103 -11.35 -5.22 -2.17
CA PHE A 103 -11.98 -4.49 -1.09
C PHE A 103 -12.81 -3.31 -1.62
N GLY A 104 -12.24 -2.47 -2.48
CA GLY A 104 -12.93 -1.32 -3.06
C GLY A 104 -14.19 -1.71 -3.84
N LYS A 105 -14.15 -2.81 -4.60
CA LYS A 105 -15.32 -3.36 -5.31
C LYS A 105 -16.39 -3.84 -4.33
N LYS A 106 -16.00 -4.56 -3.28
CA LYS A 106 -16.92 -5.04 -2.23
C LYS A 106 -17.60 -3.90 -1.48
N GLU A 107 -16.85 -2.84 -1.18
CA GLU A 107 -17.36 -1.66 -0.46
C GLU A 107 -18.03 -0.63 -1.39
N GLY A 108 -18.16 -0.93 -2.69
CA GLY A 108 -18.87 -0.09 -3.66
C GLY A 108 -18.19 1.24 -3.98
N PHE A 109 -16.85 1.27 -4.00
CA PHE A 109 -16.11 2.48 -4.37
C PHE A 109 -16.41 2.86 -5.82
N SER A 110 -16.75 4.14 -6.05
CA SER A 110 -17.23 4.66 -7.33
C SER A 110 -16.23 4.58 -8.49
N PHE A 111 -14.95 4.32 -8.22
CA PHE A 111 -13.86 4.32 -9.19
C PHE A 111 -13.34 2.93 -9.58
N TRP A 112 -13.94 1.86 -9.05
CA TRP A 112 -13.58 0.47 -9.41
C TRP A 112 -14.76 -0.35 -9.96
N GLY A 113 -15.89 0.32 -10.23
CA GLY A 113 -17.08 -0.23 -10.91
C GLY A 113 -16.93 -0.31 -12.41
#